data_AF-A0A9E4AGS3-F1
#
_entry.id   AF-A0A9E4AGS3-F1
#
_cell.length_a   1.000
_cell.length_b   1.000
_cell.length_c   1.000
_cell.angle_alpha   90.00
_cell.angle_beta   90.00
_cell.angle_gamma   90.00
#
_symmetry.space_group_name_H-M   'P 1'
#
loop_
_entity.id
_entity.type
_entity.pdbx_description
1 polymer ?
#
loop_
_entity_poly.entity_id
_entity_poly.type
_entity_poly.pdbx_seq_one_letter_code
_entity_poly.pdbx_strand_id
1 'polypeptide(L)'
;MVSLLRNRKRWKVNGSDTDKRVIGLYGEMRLAMELHKRGWQVYSAYIDEKYDFVILKSYCENCKTFKDAWTREETYIDKKGNQKKSKTVTQLCNTCHQDSLKMLVRFIQVKTSEGIPGKKTKSGEEIKTYSFHAKIRYHLADSRIFYPWIQVWDEDNVNYYIFKTEDVALFDNLQIASYQITDNQKTSLRMNKEGKVLNEGKIYDYSAFEKFHNNFDCLEKIIPGDDWK
;
A
#
# COMPACT_ATOMS: atom_id res chain seq x y z
N MET A 1 -11.60 27.75 22.89
CA MET A 1 -10.41 26.88 22.96
C MET A 1 -10.68 25.71 22.03
N VAL A 2 -9.98 25.44 20.93
CA VAL A 2 -8.58 25.68 20.59
C VAL A 2 -8.47 25.96 19.08
N SER A 3 -8.01 27.16 18.72
CA SER A 3 -7.58 27.53 17.38
C SER A 3 -6.08 27.19 17.22
N LEU A 4 -5.74 25.95 16.87
CA LEU A 4 -4.33 25.54 16.64
C LEU A 4 -4.01 25.02 15.24
N LEU A 5 -4.91 25.18 14.25
CA LEU A 5 -4.64 24.75 12.86
C LEU A 5 -4.40 25.90 11.87
N ARG A 6 -3.85 27.03 12.34
CA ARG A 6 -3.39 28.11 11.46
C ARG A 6 -1.93 28.46 11.73
N ASN A 7 -1.05 27.54 11.41
CA ASN A 7 0.34 27.88 11.12
C ASN A 7 0.82 27.09 9.90
N ARG A 8 0.38 27.55 8.72
CA ARG A 8 0.91 27.13 7.42
C ARG A 8 2.33 27.67 7.26
N LYS A 9 3.31 27.04 7.91
CA LYS A 9 4.69 27.08 7.43
C LYS A 9 4.83 25.93 6.44
N ARG A 10 4.83 26.29 5.16
CA ARG A 10 5.23 25.43 4.04
C ARG A 10 6.54 24.74 4.44
N TRP A 11 6.49 23.44 4.68
CA TRP A 11 7.66 22.65 5.04
C TRP A 11 8.70 22.83 3.93
N LYS A 12 9.78 23.56 4.23
CA LYS A 12 10.94 23.64 3.36
C LYS A 12 11.80 22.42 3.70
N VAL A 13 11.76 21.42 2.83
CA VAL A 13 12.57 20.20 2.96
C VAL A 13 14.04 20.57 2.74
N ASN A 14 14.77 20.79 3.83
CA ASN A 14 16.23 20.80 3.83
C ASN A 14 16.64 19.35 4.10
N GLY A 15 16.95 18.58 3.05
CA GLY A 15 17.06 17.11 3.07
C GLY A 15 18.00 16.49 4.11
N SER A 16 17.61 16.49 5.38
CA SER A 16 18.19 15.70 6.46
C SER A 16 17.61 14.29 6.43
N ASP A 17 18.34 13.30 6.96
CA ASP A 17 17.83 11.92 7.00
C ASP A 17 16.61 11.76 7.92
N THR A 18 16.43 12.67 8.88
CA THR A 18 15.23 12.75 9.72
C THR A 18 14.00 13.08 8.88
N ASP A 19 14.10 14.05 7.96
CA ASP A 19 12.96 14.46 7.12
C ASP A 19 12.53 13.35 6.16
N LYS A 20 13.49 12.60 5.61
CA LYS A 20 13.21 11.43 4.77
C LYS A 20 12.48 10.33 5.55
N ARG A 21 12.88 10.06 6.79
CA ARG A 21 12.22 9.09 7.67
C ARG A 21 10.77 9.52 7.98
N VAL A 22 10.54 10.80 8.25
CA VAL A 22 9.20 11.33 8.53
C VAL A 22 8.28 11.18 7.31
N ILE A 23 8.76 11.47 6.10
CA ILE A 23 7.99 11.30 4.86
C ILE A 23 7.68 9.82 4.59
N GLY A 24 8.65 8.93 4.83
CA GLY A 24 8.46 7.48 4.75
C GLY A 24 7.30 7.02 5.64
N LEU A 25 7.39 7.34 6.94
CA LEU A 25 6.36 7.02 7.95
C LEU A 25 4.99 7.63 7.61
N TYR A 26 4.96 8.86 7.07
CA TYR A 26 3.73 9.48 6.64
C TYR A 26 3.04 8.69 5.52
N GLY A 27 3.80 8.30 4.47
CA GLY A 27 3.23 7.53 3.37
C GLY A 27 2.78 6.14 3.81
N GLU A 28 3.56 5.47 4.65
CA GLU A 28 3.18 4.21 5.30
C GLU A 28 1.86 4.34 6.06
N MET A 29 1.74 5.34 6.93
CA MET A 29 0.50 5.60 7.69
C MET A 29 -0.69 5.87 6.75
N ARG A 30 -0.50 6.70 5.71
CA ARG A 30 -1.56 7.01 4.73
C ARG A 30 -2.01 5.76 3.98
N LEU A 31 -1.09 4.90 3.58
CA LEU A 31 -1.43 3.64 2.93
C LEU A 31 -2.17 2.70 3.90
N ALA A 32 -1.70 2.55 5.13
CA ALA A 32 -2.35 1.72 6.13
C ALA A 32 -3.80 2.17 6.40
N MET A 33 -4.04 3.47 6.50
CA MET A 33 -5.39 4.03 6.64
C MET A 33 -6.28 3.72 5.44
N GLU A 34 -5.76 3.83 4.22
CA GLU A 34 -6.51 3.55 3.00
C GLU A 34 -6.83 2.06 2.85
N LEU A 35 -5.88 1.19 3.19
CA LEU A 35 -6.07 -0.27 3.24
C LEU A 35 -7.13 -0.64 4.30
N HIS A 36 -7.08 -0.03 5.48
CA HIS A 36 -8.06 -0.28 6.54
C HIS A 36 -9.49 0.11 6.13
N LYS A 37 -9.66 1.28 5.48
CA LYS A 37 -10.97 1.69 4.91
C LYS A 37 -11.52 0.67 3.92
N ARG A 38 -10.63 -0.03 3.22
CA ARG A 38 -10.97 -1.09 2.26
C ARG A 38 -11.15 -2.46 2.91
N GLY A 39 -11.17 -2.54 4.25
CA GLY A 39 -11.40 -3.77 5.00
C GLY A 39 -10.18 -4.68 5.09
N TRP A 40 -8.97 -4.18 4.79
CA TRP A 40 -7.75 -4.91 5.08
C TRP A 40 -7.36 -4.76 6.55
N GLN A 41 -6.95 -5.86 7.16
CA GLN A 41 -6.23 -5.85 8.42
C GLN A 41 -4.75 -5.59 8.11
N VAL A 42 -4.16 -4.58 8.74
CA VAL A 42 -2.79 -4.14 8.46
C VAL A 42 -1.93 -4.41 9.69
N TYR A 43 -0.86 -5.18 9.49
CA TYR A 43 0.10 -5.53 10.54
C TYR A 43 1.48 -5.04 10.15
N SER A 44 2.19 -4.45 11.11
CA SER A 44 3.61 -4.16 10.94
C SER A 44 4.41 -5.47 10.90
N ALA A 45 5.37 -5.57 9.98
CA ALA A 45 6.22 -6.75 9.86
C ALA A 45 7.33 -6.73 10.94
N TYR A 46 6.99 -7.16 12.16
CA TYR A 46 7.93 -7.17 13.29
C TYR A 46 9.09 -8.18 13.15
N ILE A 47 8.93 -9.21 12.31
CA ILE A 47 9.88 -10.34 12.23
C ILE A 47 10.83 -10.18 11.03
N ASP A 48 10.40 -9.48 9.98
CA ASP A 48 11.18 -9.33 8.77
C ASP A 48 11.16 -7.86 8.33
N GLU A 49 12.24 -7.12 8.66
CA GLU A 49 12.44 -5.70 8.31
C GLU A 49 12.40 -5.41 6.80
N LYS A 50 12.27 -6.47 5.99
CA LYS A 50 12.20 -6.42 4.53
C LYS A 50 10.85 -5.95 4.00
N TYR A 51 9.78 -6.13 4.77
CA TYR A 51 8.44 -5.65 4.43
C TYR A 51 8.04 -4.54 5.40
N ASP A 52 7.28 -3.58 4.91
CA ASP A 52 6.75 -2.52 5.78
C ASP A 52 5.40 -2.98 6.37
N PHE A 53 4.57 -3.70 5.59
CA PHE A 53 3.32 -4.31 6.07
C PHE A 53 3.13 -5.77 5.65
N VAL A 54 2.41 -6.50 6.49
CA VAL A 54 1.64 -7.69 6.11
C VAL A 54 0.17 -7.32 6.19
N ILE A 55 -0.59 -7.54 5.13
CA ILE A 55 -2.02 -7.26 5.11
C ILE A 55 -2.83 -8.53 4.89
N LEU A 56 -3.95 -8.62 5.59
CA LEU A 56 -4.86 -9.76 5.56
C LEU A 56 -6.28 -9.35 5.23
N LYS A 57 -6.97 -10.17 4.45
CA LYS A 57 -8.40 -10.02 4.18
C LYS A 57 -9.06 -11.38 4.03
N SER A 58 -10.21 -11.54 4.66
CA SER A 58 -10.94 -12.81 4.71
C SER A 58 -11.88 -12.95 3.52
N TYR A 59 -11.82 -14.09 2.84
CA TYR A 59 -12.60 -14.42 1.66
C TYR A 59 -13.47 -15.65 1.89
N CYS A 60 -14.75 -15.57 1.52
CA CYS A 60 -15.67 -16.68 1.58
C CYS A 60 -15.80 -17.35 0.20
N GLU A 61 -15.49 -18.63 0.12
CA GLU A 61 -15.56 -19.38 -1.14
C GLU A 61 -16.98 -19.65 -1.61
N ASN A 62 -17.93 -19.89 -0.71
CA ASN A 62 -19.34 -20.02 -1.08
C ASN A 62 -19.93 -18.68 -1.57
N CYS A 63 -19.69 -17.57 -0.86
CA CYS A 63 -20.22 -16.26 -1.25
C CYS A 63 -19.45 -15.59 -2.40
N LYS A 64 -18.28 -16.12 -2.77
CA LYS A 64 -17.35 -15.56 -3.76
C LYS A 64 -17.01 -14.08 -3.52
N THR A 65 -16.85 -13.71 -2.26
CA THR A 65 -16.61 -12.31 -1.87
C THR A 65 -15.93 -12.21 -0.50
N PHE A 66 -15.35 -11.05 -0.21
CA PHE A 66 -14.72 -10.76 1.07
C PHE A 66 -15.76 -10.58 2.17
N LYS A 67 -15.53 -11.23 3.31
CA LYS A 67 -16.47 -11.29 4.43
C LYS A 67 -15.73 -11.37 5.76
N ASP A 68 -16.34 -10.77 6.77
CA ASP A 68 -15.87 -10.90 8.15
C ASP A 68 -16.27 -12.24 8.76
N ALA A 69 -15.53 -12.61 9.80
CA ALA A 69 -15.83 -13.74 10.66
C ALA A 69 -17.17 -13.56 11.39
N TRP A 70 -17.96 -14.63 11.44
CA TRP A 70 -19.21 -14.64 12.19
C TRP A 70 -18.91 -14.64 13.69
N THR A 71 -19.47 -13.65 14.39
CA THR A 71 -19.42 -13.59 15.85
C THR A 71 -20.70 -14.17 16.41
N ARG A 72 -20.59 -15.30 17.11
CA ARG A 72 -21.71 -15.94 17.81
C ARG A 72 -21.82 -15.35 19.21
N GLU A 73 -23.02 -14.91 19.57
CA GLU A 73 -23.34 -14.53 20.95
C GLU A 73 -24.15 -15.65 21.59
N GLU A 74 -23.65 -16.18 22.71
CA GLU A 74 -24.33 -17.20 23.49
C GLU A 74 -24.53 -16.73 24.92
N THR A 75 -25.58 -17.25 25.55
CA THR A 75 -25.86 -16.99 26.95
C THR A 75 -25.70 -18.29 27.74
N TYR A 76 -24.89 -18.26 28.79
CA TYR A 76 -24.63 -19.41 29.64
C TYR A 76 -24.80 -19.05 31.12
N ILE A 77 -25.03 -20.05 31.96
CA ILE A 77 -25.10 -19.88 33.41
C ILE A 77 -23.73 -20.16 33.99
N ASP A 78 -23.20 -19.22 34.76
CA ASP A 78 -21.92 -19.39 35.44
C ASP A 78 -22.03 -20.27 36.69
N LYS A 79 -20.89 -20.65 37.27
CA LYS A 79 -20.85 -21.51 38.47
C LYS A 79 -21.61 -20.95 39.69
N LYS A 80 -22.00 -19.67 39.67
CA LYS A 80 -22.74 -18.98 40.73
C LYS A 80 -24.22 -18.81 40.38
N GLY A 81 -24.71 -19.42 39.31
CA GLY A 81 -26.10 -19.33 38.87
C GLY A 81 -26.42 -18.03 38.10
N ASN A 82 -25.43 -17.20 37.77
CA ASN A 82 -25.67 -15.93 37.07
C ASN A 82 -25.66 -16.13 35.56
N GLN A 83 -26.59 -15.49 34.87
CA GLN A 83 -26.65 -15.47 33.41
C GLN A 83 -25.55 -14.56 32.86
N LYS A 84 -24.66 -15.10 32.03
CA LYS A 84 -23.57 -14.38 31.36
C LYS A 84 -23.66 -14.51 29.85
N LYS A 85 -23.27 -13.45 29.16
CA LYS A 85 -23.13 -13.43 27.70
C LYS A 85 -21.67 -13.71 27.34
N SER A 86 -21.46 -14.63 26.41
CA SER A 86 -20.17 -14.89 25.77
C SER A 86 -20.25 -14.48 24.31
N LYS A 87 -19.19 -13.84 23.81
CA LYS A 87 -19.00 -13.62 22.37
C LYS A 87 -17.86 -14.50 21.90
N THR A 88 -18.10 -15.30 20.88
CA THR A 88 -17.08 -16.15 20.27
C THR A 88 -16.98 -15.82 18.79
N VAL A 89 -15.80 -15.38 18.36
CA VAL A 89 -15.49 -15.21 16.94
C VAL A 89 -15.23 -16.59 16.36
N THR A 90 -16.00 -16.96 15.34
CA THR A 90 -15.84 -18.23 14.62
C THR A 90 -15.01 -18.02 13.36
N GLN A 91 -14.53 -19.08 12.72
CA GLN A 91 -13.90 -18.98 11.40
C GLN A 91 -14.92 -18.91 10.25
N LEU A 92 -16.21 -18.96 10.55
CA LEU A 92 -17.27 -19.04 9.54
C LEU A 92 -17.59 -17.68 8.94
N CYS A 93 -18.02 -17.66 7.68
CA CYS A 93 -18.52 -16.44 7.04
C CYS A 93 -19.74 -15.86 7.77
N ASN A 94 -19.74 -14.56 8.09
CA ASN A 94 -20.86 -13.84 8.70
C ASN A 94 -22.16 -13.75 7.87
N THR A 95 -22.17 -14.27 6.65
CA THR A 95 -23.33 -14.23 5.74
C THR A 95 -23.92 -15.62 5.54
N CYS A 96 -23.10 -16.60 5.10
CA CYS A 96 -23.60 -17.95 4.84
C CYS A 96 -23.49 -18.89 6.06
N HIS A 97 -22.63 -18.59 7.03
CA HIS A 97 -22.33 -19.42 8.21
C HIS A 97 -21.91 -20.87 7.89
N GLN A 98 -21.48 -21.16 6.66
CA GLN A 98 -21.17 -22.52 6.19
C GLN A 98 -19.67 -22.77 6.04
N ASP A 99 -18.98 -21.91 5.31
CA ASP A 99 -17.56 -22.09 5.00
C ASP A 99 -16.65 -21.38 6.00
N SER A 100 -15.50 -22.02 6.29
CA SER A 100 -14.36 -21.33 6.88
C SER A 100 -13.82 -20.28 5.90
N LEU A 101 -13.55 -19.10 6.41
CA LEU A 101 -12.98 -18.01 5.63
C LEU A 101 -11.53 -18.34 5.27
N LYS A 102 -11.20 -18.25 3.97
CA LYS A 102 -9.81 -18.24 3.52
C LYS A 102 -9.18 -16.89 3.82
N MET A 103 -7.92 -16.88 4.23
CA MET A 103 -7.18 -15.63 4.45
C MET A 103 -6.30 -15.33 3.25
N LEU A 104 -6.55 -14.21 2.58
CA LEU A 104 -5.61 -13.66 1.61
C LEU A 104 -4.54 -12.88 2.38
N VAL A 105 -3.28 -13.17 2.09
CA VAL A 105 -2.13 -12.50 2.70
C VAL A 105 -1.33 -11.80 1.61
N ARG A 106 -1.02 -10.53 1.81
CA ARG A 106 -0.14 -9.75 0.92
C ARG A 106 0.99 -9.13 1.71
N PHE A 107 2.16 -9.10 1.10
CA PHE A 107 3.35 -8.49 1.68
C PHE A 107 3.62 -7.18 0.96
N ILE A 108 3.75 -6.09 1.71
CA ILE A 108 3.81 -4.74 1.16
C ILE A 108 5.18 -4.13 1.42
N GLN A 109 5.79 -3.61 0.36
CA GLN A 109 6.99 -2.77 0.44
C GLN A 109 6.64 -1.36 -0.06
N VAL A 110 6.62 -0.40 0.85
CA VAL A 110 6.22 0.98 0.59
C VAL A 110 7.44 1.82 0.23
N LYS A 111 7.26 2.69 -0.77
CA LYS A 111 8.12 3.87 -0.93
C LYS A 111 7.31 5.11 -1.11
N THR A 112 7.79 6.19 -0.51
CA THR A 112 7.12 7.49 -0.54
C THR A 112 8.05 8.52 -1.13
N SER A 113 7.50 9.42 -1.94
CA SER A 113 8.25 10.55 -2.49
C SER A 113 7.43 11.83 -2.42
N GLU A 114 8.09 12.91 -2.02
CA GLU A 114 7.55 14.26 -2.08
C GLU A 114 8.09 14.98 -3.33
N GLY A 115 7.22 15.72 -3.99
CA GLY A 115 7.52 16.35 -5.26
C GLY A 115 8.20 17.69 -5.10
N ILE A 116 9.32 17.88 -5.80
CA ILE A 116 9.98 19.18 -5.91
C ILE A 116 9.26 19.99 -6.99
N PRO A 117 8.83 21.24 -6.73
CA PRO A 117 8.19 22.08 -7.74
C PRO A 117 9.02 22.18 -9.04
N GLY A 118 8.39 21.86 -10.16
CA GLY A 118 8.98 21.95 -11.49
C GLY A 118 8.43 23.12 -12.31
N LYS A 119 8.87 23.23 -13.57
CA LYS A 119 8.29 24.18 -14.52
C LYS A 119 6.88 23.75 -14.90
N LYS A 120 5.94 24.70 -14.96
CA LYS A 120 4.59 24.48 -15.47
C LYS A 120 4.60 23.97 -16.92
N THR A 121 3.57 23.24 -17.33
CA THR A 121 3.38 22.87 -18.74
C THR A 121 3.13 24.10 -19.60
N LYS A 122 3.14 23.93 -20.92
CA LYS A 122 2.69 24.97 -21.87
C LYS A 122 1.22 25.38 -21.64
N SER A 123 0.39 24.47 -21.11
CA SER A 123 -1.00 24.72 -20.75
C SER A 123 -1.18 25.37 -19.38
N GLY A 124 -0.10 25.65 -18.65
CA GLY A 124 -0.13 26.30 -17.33
C GLY A 124 -0.36 25.37 -16.13
N GLU A 125 -0.41 24.06 -16.38
CA GLU A 125 -0.58 23.03 -15.36
C GLU A 125 0.65 22.94 -14.45
N GLU A 126 0.42 22.77 -13.16
CA GLU A 126 1.49 22.59 -12.18
C GLU A 126 2.12 21.21 -12.32
N ILE A 127 3.44 21.17 -12.22
CA ILE A 127 4.22 19.94 -12.30
C ILE A 127 5.14 19.88 -11.08
N LYS A 128 5.27 18.69 -10.52
CA LYS A 128 6.32 18.36 -9.56
C LYS A 128 7.18 17.24 -10.09
N THR A 129 8.44 17.25 -9.70
CA THR A 129 9.41 16.19 -10.01
C THR A 129 9.60 15.32 -8.79
N TYR A 130 9.48 14.01 -8.98
CA TYR A 130 9.54 13.00 -7.94
C TYR A 130 10.71 12.05 -8.18
N SER A 131 11.34 11.58 -7.09
CA SER A 131 12.34 10.51 -7.16
C SER A 131 11.63 9.16 -7.08
N PHE A 132 11.63 8.42 -8.17
CA PHE A 132 11.12 7.06 -8.24
C PHE A 132 12.28 6.06 -8.25
N HIS A 133 12.09 5.01 -7.44
CA HIS A 133 13.03 3.91 -7.32
C HIS A 133 12.28 2.60 -7.57
N ALA A 134 12.41 2.04 -8.78
CA ALA A 134 11.73 0.81 -9.14
C ALA A 134 12.23 -0.42 -8.35
N LYS A 135 13.48 -0.37 -7.85
CA LYS A 135 14.13 -1.47 -7.13
C LYS A 135 13.36 -1.94 -5.89
N ILE A 136 12.93 -3.19 -5.91
CA ILE A 136 12.31 -3.89 -4.78
C ILE A 136 13.43 -4.33 -3.82
N ARG A 137 13.21 -4.28 -2.50
CA ARG A 137 14.24 -4.71 -1.53
C ARG A 137 14.58 -6.19 -1.71
N TYR A 138 13.58 -7.00 -2.10
CA TYR A 138 13.70 -8.42 -2.40
C TYR A 138 12.86 -8.80 -3.62
N HIS A 139 13.50 -9.34 -4.66
CA HIS A 139 12.81 -10.08 -5.71
C HIS A 139 12.66 -11.53 -5.25
N LEU A 140 11.61 -11.82 -4.49
CA LEU A 140 11.21 -13.20 -4.24
C LEU A 140 10.24 -13.58 -5.37
N ALA A 141 10.34 -14.80 -5.88
CA ALA A 141 9.40 -15.37 -6.86
C ALA A 141 7.99 -15.58 -6.28
N ASP A 142 7.64 -14.86 -5.21
CA ASP A 142 6.37 -14.89 -4.52
C ASP A 142 5.45 -13.81 -5.11
N SER A 143 4.37 -14.27 -5.72
CA SER A 143 3.36 -13.46 -6.38
C SER A 143 2.48 -12.64 -5.41
N ARG A 144 2.65 -12.82 -4.09
CA ARG A 144 1.91 -12.11 -3.04
C ARG A 144 2.61 -10.83 -2.56
N ILE A 145 3.77 -10.51 -3.13
CA ILE A 145 4.54 -9.31 -2.81
C ILE A 145 4.12 -8.16 -3.72
N PHE A 146 3.75 -7.05 -3.11
CA PHE A 146 3.35 -5.83 -3.77
C PHE A 146 4.25 -4.67 -3.32
N TYR A 147 4.43 -3.75 -4.24
CA TYR A 147 5.28 -2.60 -4.10
C TYR A 147 4.47 -1.33 -4.36
N PRO A 148 3.86 -0.71 -3.34
CA PRO A 148 3.22 0.59 -3.49
C PRO A 148 4.26 1.71 -3.49
N TRP A 149 4.27 2.49 -4.56
CA TRP A 149 4.92 3.79 -4.57
C TRP A 149 3.88 4.90 -4.35
N ILE A 150 4.18 5.80 -3.43
CA ILE A 150 3.28 6.85 -2.97
C ILE A 150 3.85 8.19 -3.41
N GLN A 151 3.10 8.87 -4.25
CA GLN A 151 3.38 10.23 -4.69
C GLN A 151 2.59 11.19 -3.80
N VAL A 152 3.31 11.93 -2.96
CA VAL A 152 2.72 12.98 -2.11
C VAL A 152 2.73 14.29 -2.88
N TRP A 153 1.57 14.75 -3.32
CA TRP A 153 1.44 16.10 -3.89
C TRP A 153 1.31 17.13 -2.78
N ASP A 154 0.41 16.90 -1.83
CA ASP A 154 0.27 17.64 -0.58
C ASP A 154 -0.44 16.76 0.46
N GLU A 155 -0.82 17.33 1.61
CA GLU A 155 -1.44 16.58 2.72
C GLU A 155 -2.77 15.89 2.35
N ASP A 156 -3.49 16.44 1.38
CA ASP A 156 -4.80 15.97 0.94
C ASP A 156 -4.75 15.20 -0.38
N ASN A 157 -3.73 15.44 -1.19
CA ASN A 157 -3.57 14.89 -2.53
C ASN A 157 -2.39 13.91 -2.56
N VAL A 158 -2.73 12.63 -2.48
CA VAL A 158 -1.78 11.51 -2.52
C VAL A 158 -2.23 10.54 -3.61
N ASN A 159 -1.30 10.10 -4.44
CA ASN A 159 -1.54 9.09 -5.46
C ASN A 159 -0.74 7.82 -5.13
N TYR A 160 -1.38 6.67 -5.29
CA TYR A 160 -0.79 5.36 -5.05
C TYR A 160 -0.51 4.69 -6.39
N TYR A 161 0.66 4.09 -6.57
CA TYR A 161 0.97 3.25 -7.72
C TYR A 161 1.34 1.88 -7.18
N ILE A 162 0.44 0.91 -7.35
CA ILE A 162 0.56 -0.40 -6.71
C ILE A 162 1.07 -1.38 -7.76
N PHE A 163 2.34 -1.75 -7.62
CA PHE A 163 3.01 -2.66 -8.54
C PHE A 163 3.10 -4.06 -7.94
N LYS A 164 3.13 -5.09 -8.78
CA LYS A 164 3.71 -6.38 -8.40
C LYS A 164 5.19 -6.42 -8.70
N THR A 165 5.86 -7.41 -8.13
CA THR A 165 7.28 -7.65 -8.39
C THR A 165 7.59 -7.87 -9.88
N GLU A 166 6.69 -8.55 -10.59
CA GLU A 166 6.81 -8.78 -12.04
C GLU A 166 6.67 -7.49 -12.88
N ASP A 167 5.84 -6.54 -12.42
CA ASP A 167 5.58 -5.28 -13.14
C ASP A 167 6.79 -4.34 -13.14
N VAL A 168 7.72 -4.51 -12.18
CA VAL A 168 8.93 -3.68 -12.09
C VAL A 168 9.82 -3.82 -13.32
N ALA A 169 9.75 -4.95 -14.04
CA ALA A 169 10.46 -5.13 -15.31
C ALA A 169 10.06 -4.10 -16.39
N LEU A 170 8.90 -3.45 -16.26
CA LEU A 170 8.46 -2.39 -17.18
C LEU A 170 9.24 -1.09 -16.99
N PHE A 171 9.91 -0.93 -15.86
CA PHE A 171 10.52 0.34 -15.42
C PHE A 171 11.96 0.19 -14.93
N ASP A 172 12.50 -1.03 -14.92
CA ASP A 172 13.84 -1.33 -14.43
C ASP A 172 14.44 -2.56 -15.13
N ASN A 173 15.77 -2.64 -15.11
CA ASN A 173 16.50 -3.79 -15.64
C ASN A 173 16.79 -4.80 -14.51
N LEU A 174 15.93 -5.81 -14.40
CA LEU A 174 16.04 -6.87 -13.38
C LEU A 174 17.27 -7.77 -13.52
N GLN A 175 18.03 -7.69 -14.63
CA GLN A 175 19.24 -8.49 -14.85
C GLN A 175 20.48 -7.93 -14.14
N ILE A 176 20.42 -6.70 -13.62
CA ILE A 176 21.54 -6.08 -12.91
C ILE A 176 21.56 -6.59 -11.46
N ALA A 177 22.71 -7.10 -11.02
CA ALA A 177 22.86 -7.65 -9.67
C ALA A 177 22.53 -6.60 -8.58
N SER A 178 21.74 -7.01 -7.60
CA SER A 178 21.16 -6.12 -6.57
C SER A 178 22.19 -5.36 -5.74
N TYR A 179 23.44 -5.81 -5.65
CA TYR A 179 24.53 -5.15 -4.91
C TYR A 179 25.33 -4.12 -5.73
N GLN A 180 25.21 -4.11 -7.06
CA GLN A 180 25.93 -3.15 -7.94
C GLN A 180 25.12 -1.91 -8.29
N ILE A 181 23.82 -1.90 -7.99
CA ILE A 181 22.96 -0.74 -8.21
C ILE A 181 23.18 0.25 -7.07
N THR A 182 24.14 1.14 -7.30
CA THR A 182 24.34 2.37 -6.53
C THR A 182 23.07 3.23 -6.57
N ASP A 183 23.00 4.20 -5.68
CA ASP A 183 21.96 5.24 -5.56
C ASP A 183 21.72 6.08 -6.85
N ASN A 184 22.40 5.71 -7.95
CA ASN A 184 22.46 6.34 -9.25
C ASN A 184 21.39 5.87 -10.25
N GLN A 185 20.57 4.86 -9.94
CA GLN A 185 19.40 4.47 -10.76
C GLN A 185 18.08 5.11 -10.25
N LYS A 186 18.17 6.36 -9.78
CA LYS A 186 16.99 7.18 -9.45
C LYS A 186 16.37 7.69 -10.75
N THR A 187 15.12 7.31 -11.00
CA THR A 187 14.36 7.88 -12.10
C THR A 187 13.62 9.12 -11.60
N SER A 188 13.83 10.26 -12.26
CA SER A 188 13.06 11.47 -11.96
C SER A 188 11.77 11.49 -12.79
N LEU A 189 10.62 11.40 -12.14
CA LEU A 189 9.30 11.45 -12.79
C LEU A 189 8.69 12.85 -12.61
N ARG A 190 8.38 13.50 -13.73
CA ARG A 190 7.60 14.73 -13.82
C ARG A 190 6.14 14.35 -13.84
N MET A 191 5.37 14.83 -12.88
CA MET A 191 3.98 14.44 -12.71
C MET A 191 3.11 15.65 -12.40
N ASN A 192 1.84 15.58 -12.78
CA ASN A 192 0.82 16.54 -12.39
C ASN A 192 0.11 16.13 -11.09
N LYS A 193 -0.88 16.92 -10.67
CA LYS A 193 -1.63 16.68 -9.42
C LYS A 193 -2.45 15.40 -9.48
N GLU A 194 -2.95 15.07 -10.66
CA GLU A 194 -3.80 13.92 -10.96
C GLU A 194 -3.01 12.61 -10.99
N GLY A 195 -1.67 12.66 -10.88
CA GLY A 195 -0.82 11.48 -10.88
C GLY A 195 -0.39 11.01 -12.28
N LYS A 196 -0.63 11.81 -13.31
CA LYS A 196 -0.15 11.49 -14.66
C LYS A 196 1.36 11.68 -14.75
N VAL A 197 2.07 10.65 -15.22
CA VAL A 197 3.48 10.76 -15.58
C VAL A 197 3.62 11.45 -16.93
N LEU A 198 4.43 12.51 -16.98
CA LEU A 198 4.67 13.36 -18.15
C LEU A 198 6.04 13.08 -18.81
N ASN A 199 6.74 12.05 -18.36
CA ASN A 199 8.02 11.65 -18.93
C ASN A 199 7.82 10.93 -20.26
N GLU A 200 8.60 11.31 -21.26
CA GLU A 200 8.87 10.50 -22.43
C GLU A 200 10.17 9.75 -22.16
N GLY A 201 10.07 8.46 -21.80
CA GLY A 201 11.24 7.64 -21.54
C GLY A 201 11.95 7.26 -22.85
N LYS A 202 13.28 7.27 -22.86
CA LYS A 202 14.07 6.78 -24.00
C LYS A 202 14.10 5.26 -24.11
N ILE A 203 13.97 4.58 -22.96
CA ILE A 203 14.12 3.12 -22.80
C ILE A 203 12.80 2.50 -22.32
N TYR A 204 12.14 3.14 -21.36
CA TYR A 204 10.90 2.65 -20.75
C TYR A 204 9.69 3.49 -21.13
N ASP A 205 8.56 2.83 -21.32
CA ASP A 205 7.27 3.49 -21.52
C ASP A 205 6.58 3.74 -20.17
N TYR A 206 6.67 4.99 -19.71
CA TYR A 206 6.04 5.41 -18.46
C TYR A 206 4.51 5.59 -18.57
N SER A 207 3.91 5.46 -19.75
CA SER A 207 2.44 5.46 -19.90
C SER A 207 1.80 4.30 -19.13
N ALA A 208 2.54 3.20 -18.93
CA ALA A 208 2.07 2.05 -18.15
C ALA A 208 1.75 2.40 -16.68
N PHE A 209 2.25 3.52 -16.13
CA PHE A 209 1.90 3.98 -14.78
C PHE A 209 0.40 4.17 -14.56
N GLU A 210 -0.35 4.50 -15.62
CA GLU A 210 -1.81 4.67 -15.56
C GLU A 210 -2.51 3.38 -15.09
N LYS A 211 -1.97 2.21 -15.43
CA LYS A 211 -2.53 0.90 -15.03
C LYS A 211 -2.40 0.62 -13.53
N PHE A 212 -1.44 1.27 -12.88
CA PHE A 212 -1.09 1.06 -11.47
C PHE A 212 -1.67 2.14 -10.56
N HIS A 213 -2.09 3.26 -11.15
CA HIS A 213 -2.59 4.43 -10.44
C HIS A 213 -3.88 4.12 -9.68
N ASN A 214 -3.84 4.27 -8.37
CA ASN A 214 -4.90 3.99 -7.40
C ASN A 214 -5.58 2.62 -7.56
N ASN A 215 -4.88 1.65 -8.15
CA ASN A 215 -5.40 0.32 -8.47
C ASN A 215 -5.30 -0.63 -7.26
N PHE A 216 -6.06 -0.37 -6.20
CA PHE A 216 -6.08 -1.22 -5.01
C PHE A 216 -6.71 -2.59 -5.25
N ASP A 217 -7.57 -2.71 -6.26
CA ASP A 217 -8.26 -3.96 -6.61
C ASP A 217 -7.26 -5.07 -6.99
N CYS A 218 -6.04 -4.71 -7.42
CA CYS A 218 -4.99 -5.68 -7.68
C CYS A 218 -4.59 -6.52 -6.44
N LEU A 219 -4.75 -5.96 -5.22
CA LEU A 219 -4.46 -6.65 -3.96
C LEU A 219 -5.49 -7.73 -3.65
N GLU A 220 -6.71 -7.58 -4.17
CA GLU A 220 -7.87 -8.46 -3.92
C GLU A 220 -7.99 -9.59 -4.94
N LYS A 221 -7.14 -9.62 -5.96
CA LYS A 221 -7.09 -10.75 -6.90
C LYS A 221 -6.63 -12.00 -6.16
N ILE A 222 -7.35 -13.11 -6.33
CA ILE A 222 -6.93 -14.43 -5.84
C ILE A 222 -5.76 -14.90 -6.69
N ILE A 223 -4.67 -15.31 -6.05
CA ILE A 223 -3.42 -15.71 -6.70
C ILE A 223 -3.12 -17.18 -6.34
N PRO A 224 -2.52 -17.97 -7.26
CA PRO A 224 -2.05 -19.31 -6.91
C PRO A 224 -1.15 -19.29 -5.67
N GLY A 225 -1.48 -20.09 -4.65
CA GLY A 225 -0.78 -20.11 -3.36
C GLY A 225 -1.45 -19.32 -2.22
N ASP A 226 -2.61 -18.71 -2.46
CA ASP A 226 -3.47 -18.13 -1.40
C ASP A 226 -4.17 -19.19 -0.53
N ASP A 227 -3.97 -20.47 -0.83
CA ASP A 227 -4.51 -21.61 -0.09
C ASP A 227 -3.68 -21.90 1.19
N TRP A 228 -3.65 -20.96 2.13
CA TRP A 228 -3.20 -21.28 3.50
C TRP A 228 -4.33 -22.03 4.19
N LYS A 229 -4.22 -23.37 4.20
CA LYS A 229 -5.07 -24.27 4.99
C LYS A 229 -4.55 -24.39 6.42
#